data_AF-A0A535XGZ1-F1
#
_entry.id   AF-A0A535XGZ1-F1
#
_cell.length_a   1.000
_cell.length_b   1.000
_cell.length_c   1.000
_cell.angle_alpha   90.00
_cell.angle_beta   90.00
_cell.angle_gamma   90.00
#
_symmetry.space_group_name_H-M   'P 1'
#
loop_
_entity.id
_entity.type
_entity.pdbx_description
1 polymer ?
#
loop_
_entity_poly.entity_id
_entity_poly.type
_entity_poly.pdbx_seq_one_letter_code
_entity_poly.pdbx_strand_id
1 'polypeptide(L)'
;MPAAWRIEEVEGELDEEFLPTTDVHTGLPIKLPAGADDEPLIDEHHEIDLDEILRQNILTNLPLQPLCEAACPGLCATCGERLGPRHPDHPEVQEEEAAPSSPFAQLAVLLHADEER
;
A
#
# COMPACT_ATOMS: atom_id res chain seq x y z
N MET A 1 21.56 -11.23 1.44
CA MET A 1 20.66 -12.28 1.96
C MET A 1 19.29 -11.97 1.40
N PRO A 2 18.61 -12.89 0.70
CA PRO A 2 17.31 -12.55 0.11
C PRO A 2 16.34 -12.21 1.24
N ALA A 3 15.57 -11.13 1.07
CA ALA A 3 14.52 -10.76 2.01
C ALA A 3 13.59 -11.95 2.19
N ALA A 4 13.55 -12.50 3.40
CA ALA A 4 12.55 -13.50 3.76
C ALA A 4 11.22 -12.76 3.80
N TRP A 5 10.45 -12.87 2.72
CA TRP A 5 9.08 -12.43 2.67
C TRP A 5 8.33 -13.13 3.81
N ARG A 6 7.72 -12.35 4.70
CA ARG A 6 6.82 -12.89 5.72
C ARG A 6 5.43 -12.94 5.10
N ILE A 7 4.87 -14.13 4.96
CA ILE A 7 3.45 -14.30 4.63
C ILE A 7 2.70 -14.27 5.96
N GLU A 8 1.76 -13.35 6.08
CA GLU A 8 0.75 -13.34 7.12
C GLU A 8 -0.61 -13.59 6.47
N GLU A 9 -1.46 -14.32 7.17
CA GLU A 9 -2.82 -14.57 6.73
C GLU A 9 -3.66 -13.31 6.94
N VAL A 10 -4.37 -12.89 5.89
CA VAL A 10 -5.28 -11.75 5.93
C VAL A 10 -6.68 -12.31 5.76
N GLU A 11 -7.51 -12.10 6.78
CA GLU A 11 -8.93 -12.45 6.75
C GLU A 11 -9.74 -11.18 6.51
N GLY A 12 -10.73 -11.25 5.64
CA GLY A 12 -11.59 -10.13 5.30
C GLY A 12 -12.80 -10.58 4.50
N GLU A 13 -13.80 -9.72 4.42
CA GLU A 13 -14.95 -9.87 3.55
C GLU A 13 -14.88 -8.82 2.44
N LEU A 14 -15.28 -9.21 1.23
CA LEU A 14 -15.33 -8.35 0.05
C LEU A 14 -16.69 -8.54 -0.60
N ASP A 15 -17.36 -7.42 -0.88
CA ASP A 15 -18.63 -7.37 -1.60
C ASP A 15 -18.51 -6.26 -2.65
N GLU A 16 -18.42 -6.64 -3.92
CA GLU A 16 -18.16 -5.73 -5.04
C GLU A 16 -19.01 -6.13 -6.24
N GLU A 17 -19.60 -5.14 -6.91
CA GLU A 17 -20.49 -5.34 -8.07
C GLU A 17 -19.71 -5.11 -9.37
N PHE A 18 -19.74 -6.09 -10.29
CA PHE A 18 -19.09 -6.01 -11.60
C PHE A 18 -20.12 -6.01 -12.73
N LEU A 19 -19.95 -5.10 -13.70
CA LEU A 19 -20.88 -4.97 -14.83
C LEU A 19 -20.36 -5.69 -16.08
N PRO A 20 -21.20 -6.52 -16.75
CA PRO A 20 -20.81 -7.18 -17.99
C PRO A 20 -20.76 -6.20 -19.17
N THR A 21 -19.70 -6.30 -19.97
CA THR A 21 -19.55 -5.55 -21.22
C THR A 21 -20.17 -6.27 -22.43
N THR A 22 -20.37 -7.58 -22.33
CA THR A 22 -20.88 -8.44 -23.42
C THR A 22 -22.03 -9.32 -22.93
N ASP A 23 -23.07 -9.45 -23.76
CA ASP A 23 -24.21 -10.31 -23.46
C ASP A 23 -23.82 -11.79 -23.62
N VAL A 24 -23.97 -12.56 -22.54
CA VAL A 24 -23.54 -13.97 -22.46
C VAL A 24 -24.25 -14.91 -23.43
N HIS A 25 -25.42 -14.51 -23.93
CA HIS A 25 -26.23 -15.35 -24.82
C HIS A 25 -25.99 -15.01 -26.30
N THR A 26 -25.73 -13.75 -26.61
CA THR A 26 -25.65 -13.23 -27.98
C THR A 26 -24.24 -12.86 -28.42
N GLY A 27 -23.32 -12.62 -27.47
CA GLY A 27 -21.98 -12.13 -27.73
C GLY A 27 -21.94 -10.68 -28.20
N LEU A 28 -23.07 -9.95 -28.10
CA LEU A 28 -23.15 -8.55 -28.51
C LEU A 28 -22.72 -7.62 -27.36
N PRO A 29 -22.08 -6.48 -27.66
CA PRO A 29 -21.77 -5.49 -26.64
C PRO A 29 -23.02 -4.97 -25.93
N ILE A 30 -22.94 -4.87 -24.61
CA ILE A 30 -23.99 -4.30 -23.77
C ILE A 30 -23.79 -2.79 -23.70
N LYS A 31 -24.90 -2.04 -23.81
CA LYS A 31 -24.87 -0.61 -23.50
C LYS A 31 -24.88 -0.43 -21.99
N LEU A 32 -23.75 0.03 -21.45
CA LEU A 32 -23.61 0.32 -20.03
C LEU A 32 -24.54 1.46 -19.57
N PRO A 33 -24.98 1.44 -18.30
CA PRO A 33 -25.76 2.53 -17.71
C PRO A 33 -24.92 3.81 -17.61
N ALA A 34 -25.60 4.96 -17.46
CA ALA A 34 -24.89 6.22 -17.24
C ALA A 34 -24.20 6.20 -15.87
N GLY A 35 -22.90 6.47 -15.83
CA GLY A 35 -22.08 6.39 -14.61
C GLY A 35 -21.11 5.22 -14.58
N ALA A 36 -21.31 4.21 -15.42
CA ALA A 36 -20.56 2.94 -15.49
C ALA A 36 -19.03 3.05 -15.70
N ASP A 37 -18.51 4.26 -15.87
CA ASP A 37 -17.07 4.50 -16.09
C ASP A 37 -16.27 4.33 -14.78
N ASP A 38 -16.94 4.43 -13.63
CA ASP A 38 -16.33 4.29 -12.30
C ASP A 38 -16.52 2.87 -11.72
N GLU A 39 -17.38 2.04 -12.32
CA GLU A 39 -17.65 0.66 -11.91
C GLU A 39 -16.69 -0.35 -12.53
N PRO A 40 -16.32 -1.42 -11.81
CA PRO A 40 -15.47 -2.45 -12.36
C PRO A 40 -16.23 -3.31 -13.38
N LEU A 41 -15.54 -3.68 -14.46
CA LEU A 41 -16.14 -4.32 -15.62
C LEU A 41 -15.71 -5.78 -15.76
N ILE A 42 -16.63 -6.61 -16.25
CA ILE A 42 -16.34 -7.95 -16.76
C ILE A 42 -16.03 -7.79 -18.25
N ASP A 43 -14.87 -8.30 -18.66
CA ASP A 43 -14.39 -8.12 -20.02
C ASP A 43 -15.14 -8.98 -21.06
N GLU A 44 -14.77 -8.85 -22.33
CA GLU A 44 -15.36 -9.61 -23.44
C GLU A 44 -15.06 -11.13 -23.38
N HIS A 45 -14.06 -11.54 -22.60
CA HIS A 45 -13.75 -12.94 -22.33
C HIS A 45 -14.54 -13.50 -21.15
N HIS A 46 -15.39 -12.68 -20.52
CA HIS A 46 -16.14 -13.00 -19.31
C HIS A 46 -15.23 -13.24 -18.10
N GLU A 47 -14.10 -12.53 -18.04
CA GLU A 47 -13.14 -12.58 -16.95
C GLU A 47 -13.34 -11.39 -15.99
N ILE A 48 -13.15 -11.66 -14.69
CA ILE A 48 -13.17 -10.67 -13.62
C ILE A 48 -11.72 -10.43 -13.19
N ASP A 49 -11.25 -9.19 -13.31
CA ASP A 49 -9.97 -8.78 -12.75
C ASP A 49 -10.12 -8.39 -11.28
N LEU A 50 -9.53 -9.19 -10.39
CA LEU A 50 -9.58 -9.00 -8.94
C LEU A 50 -8.33 -8.31 -8.37
N ASP A 51 -7.32 -8.00 -9.20
CA ASP A 51 -6.01 -7.55 -8.70
C ASP A 51 -6.13 -6.28 -7.84
N GLU A 52 -6.78 -5.26 -8.38
CA GLU A 52 -6.93 -3.98 -7.69
C GLU A 52 -7.84 -4.10 -6.45
N ILE A 53 -8.95 -4.82 -6.57
CA ILE A 53 -9.92 -4.95 -5.48
C ILE A 53 -9.32 -5.72 -4.30
N LEU A 54 -8.61 -6.83 -4.58
CA LEU A 54 -7.90 -7.58 -3.54
C LEU A 54 -6.77 -6.75 -2.95
N ARG A 55 -6.01 -6.00 -3.76
CA ARG A 55 -4.95 -5.10 -3.27
C ARG A 55 -5.51 -4.08 -2.29
N GLN A 56 -6.60 -3.41 -2.63
CA GLN A 56 -7.24 -2.42 -1.77
C GLN A 56 -7.71 -3.05 -0.46
N ASN A 57 -8.43 -4.18 -0.53
CA ASN A 57 -8.92 -4.88 0.64
C ASN A 57 -7.78 -5.34 1.56
N ILE A 58 -6.72 -5.93 0.99
CA ILE A 58 -5.53 -6.35 1.73
C ILE A 58 -4.89 -5.15 2.42
N LEU A 59 -4.66 -4.04 1.71
CA LEU A 59 -4.03 -2.85 2.27
C LEU A 59 -4.79 -2.28 3.47
N THR A 60 -6.13 -2.30 3.45
CA THR A 60 -6.95 -1.84 4.59
C THR A 60 -6.78 -2.74 5.82
N ASN A 61 -6.47 -4.01 5.63
CA ASN A 61 -6.26 -4.97 6.72
C ASN A 61 -4.80 -5.03 7.20
N LEU A 62 -3.84 -4.39 6.51
CA LEU A 62 -2.45 -4.39 6.93
C LEU A 62 -2.21 -3.46 8.14
N PRO A 63 -1.24 -3.80 9.01
CA PRO A 63 -0.84 -2.90 10.09
C PRO A 63 -0.19 -1.63 9.52
N LEU A 64 -0.61 -0.47 10.04
CA LEU A 64 -0.09 0.85 9.65
C LEU A 64 1.43 1.00 9.86
N GLN A 65 1.98 0.24 10.81
CA GLN A 65 3.41 0.24 11.12
C GLN A 65 3.94 -1.20 11.06
N PRO A 66 4.32 -1.69 9.87
CA PRO A 66 4.85 -3.03 9.71
C PRO A 66 6.19 -3.13 10.45
N LEU A 67 6.23 -4.01 11.44
CA LEU A 67 7.40 -4.21 12.26
C LEU A 67 8.26 -5.36 11.74
N CYS A 68 9.56 -5.25 12.03
CA CYS A 68 10.55 -6.27 11.66
C CYS A 68 10.25 -7.66 12.25
N GLU A 69 9.54 -7.72 13.37
CA GLU A 69 9.08 -8.91 14.11
C GLU A 69 7.99 -8.49 15.13
N ALA A 70 7.23 -9.45 15.69
CA ALA A 70 6.11 -9.15 16.59
C ALA A 70 6.52 -8.38 17.86
N ALA A 71 7.74 -8.60 18.37
CA ALA A 71 8.29 -7.89 19.52
C ALA A 71 9.30 -6.79 19.13
N CYS A 72 9.30 -6.36 17.86
CA CYS A 72 10.20 -5.30 17.39
C CYS A 72 9.81 -4.00 18.12
N PRO A 73 10.72 -3.36 18.86
CA PRO A 73 10.40 -2.12 19.58
C PRO A 73 10.20 -0.92 18.64
N GLY A 74 10.39 -1.09 17.33
CA GLY A 74 10.32 -0.03 16.32
C GLY A 74 11.66 0.68 16.11
N LEU A 75 11.62 1.71 15.27
CA LEU A 75 12.75 2.59 14.98
C LEU A 75 12.53 3.95 15.62
N CYS A 76 13.60 4.62 16.02
CA CYS A 76 13.54 5.97 16.53
C CYS A 76 13.14 6.96 15.41
N ALA A 77 12.13 7.78 15.67
CA ALA A 77 11.68 8.83 14.75
C ALA A 77 12.70 9.98 14.57
N THR A 78 13.76 10.03 15.39
CA THR A 78 14.85 11.02 15.27
C THR A 78 16.01 10.47 14.45
N CYS A 79 16.64 9.35 14.84
CA CYS A 79 17.86 8.87 14.19
C CYS A 79 17.68 7.63 13.29
N GLY A 80 16.51 6.98 13.33
CA GLY A 80 16.22 5.76 12.57
C GLY A 80 16.83 4.48 13.15
N GLU A 81 17.56 4.55 14.26
CA GLU A 81 18.11 3.36 14.93
C GLU A 81 17.02 2.54 15.64
N ARG A 82 17.29 1.24 15.85
CA ARG A 82 16.38 0.33 16.57
C ARG A 82 16.22 0.79 18.02
N LEU A 83 14.98 0.95 18.46
CA LEU A 83 14.67 1.26 19.86
C LEU A 83 15.07 0.10 20.79
N GLY A 84 15.37 0.39 22.05
CA GLY A 84 15.70 -0.62 23.05
C GLY A 84 16.57 -0.08 24.18
N PRO A 85 16.98 -0.92 25.15
CA PRO A 85 17.67 -0.46 26.36
C PRO A 85 19.04 0.21 26.13
N ARG A 86 19.62 0.04 24.94
CA ARG A 86 20.92 0.62 24.56
C ARG A 86 20.77 1.86 23.67
N HIS A 87 19.56 2.20 23.26
CA HIS A 87 19.29 3.35 22.42
C HIS A 87 19.38 4.62 23.28
N PRO A 88 20.10 5.67 22.83
CA PRO A 88 20.23 6.92 23.58
C PRO A 88 18.90 7.69 23.63
N ASP A 89 18.68 8.46 24.69
CA ASP A 89 17.52 9.36 24.73
C ASP A 89 17.71 10.52 23.75
N HIS A 90 16.68 10.78 22.95
CA HIS A 90 16.61 11.90 22.03
C HIS A 90 15.50 12.87 22.45
N PRO A 91 15.67 14.18 22.23
CA PRO A 91 14.60 15.14 22.44
C PRO A 91 13.40 14.81 21.55
N GLU A 92 12.20 15.08 22.05
CA GLU A 92 10.96 14.91 21.27
C GLU A 92 11.02 15.72 19.97
N VAL A 93 10.67 15.06 18.87
CA VAL A 93 10.62 15.68 17.54
C VAL A 93 9.42 16.62 17.51
N GLN A 94 9.67 17.91 17.34
CA GLN A 94 8.64 18.89 17.01
C GLN A 94 8.44 18.83 15.49
N GLU A 95 7.19 18.88 15.03
CA GLU A 95 6.81 18.82 13.60
C GLU A 95 7.34 20.06 12.85
N GLU A 96 8.63 20.07 12.52
CA GLU A 96 9.26 21.04 11.62
C GLU A 96 9.86 20.31 10.40
N GLU A 97 9.79 20.96 9.24
CA GLU A 97 10.17 20.43 7.93
C GLU A 97 11.52 19.70 7.94
N ALA A 98 11.56 18.54 7.27
CA ALA A 98 12.70 17.65 7.00
C ALA A 98 14.04 18.08 7.62
N ALA A 99 14.14 17.96 8.94
CA ALA A 99 15.37 18.32 9.63
C ALA A 99 16.53 17.45 9.12
N PRO A 100 17.76 18.00 9.02
CA PRO A 100 18.94 17.22 8.63
C PRO A 100 19.25 16.09 9.62
N SER A 101 18.70 16.19 10.84
CA SER A 101 18.79 15.16 11.87
C SER A 101 17.69 14.10 11.79
N SER A 102 16.77 14.16 10.81
CA SER A 102 15.68 13.18 10.69
C SER A 102 16.18 11.83 10.13
N PRO A 103 15.51 10.71 10.43
CA PRO A 103 15.90 9.39 9.94
C PRO A 103 15.88 9.27 8.41
N PHE A 104 15.02 10.07 7.78
CA PHE A 104 14.79 10.07 6.35
C PHE A 104 15.52 11.21 5.63
N ALA A 105 16.38 11.97 6.32
CA ALA A 105 17.12 13.09 5.71
C ALA A 105 17.91 12.67 4.46
N GLN A 106 18.39 11.42 4.42
CA GLN A 106 19.11 10.88 3.27
C GLN A 106 18.19 10.56 2.07
N LEU A 107 16.91 10.29 2.30
CA LEU A 107 15.93 10.09 1.22
C LEU A 107 15.67 11.39 0.45
N ALA A 108 15.65 12.55 1.15
CA ALA A 108 15.52 13.85 0.50
C ALA A 108 16.64 14.06 -0.55
N VAL A 109 17.87 13.65 -0.25
CA VAL A 109 18.99 13.72 -1.20
C VAL A 109 18.73 12.88 -2.46
N LEU A 110 18.07 11.73 -2.34
CA LEU A 110 17.74 10.86 -3.47
C LEU A 110 16.57 11.39 -4.29
N LEU A 111 15.52 11.90 -3.62
CA LEU A 111 14.34 12.46 -4.30
C LEU A 111 14.69 13.73 -5.09
N HIS A 112 15.54 14.60 -4.55
CA HIS A 112 15.97 15.82 -5.23
C HIS A 112 17.08 15.58 -6.28
N ALA A 113 17.75 14.43 -6.26
CA ALA A 113 18.71 14.06 -7.30
C ALA A 113 18.03 13.62 -8.62
N ASP A 114 16.76 13.20 -8.57
CA ASP A 114 15.97 12.85 -9.76
C ASP A 114 15.32 14.07 -10.44
N GLU A 115 15.27 15.24 -9.78
CA GLU A 115 14.71 16.48 -10.34
C GLU A 115 15.65 17.17 -11.37
N GLU A 116 16.91 16.71 -11.50
CA GLU A 116 17.89 17.21 -12.47
C GLU A 116 18.07 16.31 -13.72
N ARG A 117 17.18 15.32 -13.94
CA ARG A 117 17.15 14.44 -15.13
C ARG A 117 15.91 14.65 -15.99
#